data_AF-W6QD48-F1
#
_entry.id   AF-W6QD48-F1
#
_cell.length_a   1.000
_cell.length_b   1.000
_cell.length_c   1.000
_cell.angle_alpha   90.00
_cell.angle_beta   90.00
_cell.angle_gamma   90.00
#
_symmetry.space_group_name_H-M   'P 1'
#
loop_
_entity.id
_entity.type
_entity.pdbx_description
1 polymer ?
#
loop_
_entity_poly.entity_id
_entity_poly.type
_entity_poly.pdbx_seq_one_letter_code
_entity_poly.pdbx_strand_id
1 'polypeptide(L)'
;MILPSTLTSECTAALTVDVTVCDPLVRDLRLDIFYPPASLTRICTTGCSSALETWRSSVQSVCGNQTVTVDLEVETAAVYIPGALQYYFQHACLKDDGGRFCRPVAALAAVFSDPGISPFNYISNVTGQLLPDDCDTCLAERLRLREGSPYDDGPIAVRMSLYKSMTASCGIAGRPVVPTTIGYFTAAPAPTAEVCEGSTYTIQASDDCYTISRSQGVGTNWLLADNNLEVFCTNFPAAGTSICITNQCTTVTVPVNATCEAVAAAANITEAQLIA
;
A
#
# COMPACT_ATOMS: atom_id res chain seq x y z
N MET A 1 -8.09 -19.53 6.17
CA MET A 1 -9.20 -18.61 5.84
C MET A 1 -10.50 -19.39 5.88
N ILE A 2 -11.46 -18.95 6.69
CA ILE A 2 -12.82 -19.51 6.71
C ILE A 2 -13.63 -18.65 5.75
N LEU A 3 -14.31 -19.27 4.78
CA LEU A 3 -15.16 -18.54 3.85
C LEU A 3 -16.48 -18.14 4.52
N PRO A 4 -17.03 -16.94 4.24
CA PRO A 4 -18.31 -16.52 4.79
C PRO A 4 -19.45 -17.45 4.35
N SER A 5 -20.41 -17.70 5.25
CA SER A 5 -21.64 -18.42 4.93
C SER A 5 -22.60 -17.64 4.01
N THR A 6 -22.31 -16.35 3.77
CA THR A 6 -23.07 -15.47 2.87
C THR A 6 -22.75 -15.71 1.39
N LEU A 7 -21.69 -16.47 1.08
CA LEU A 7 -21.35 -16.83 -0.29
C LEU A 7 -22.31 -17.90 -0.83
N THR A 8 -22.69 -17.74 -2.09
CA THR A 8 -23.34 -18.78 -2.90
C THR A 8 -22.48 -20.05 -2.97
N SER A 9 -23.14 -21.19 -3.16
CA SER A 9 -22.47 -22.47 -3.36
C SER A 9 -21.50 -22.45 -4.55
N GLU A 10 -21.87 -21.76 -5.62
CA GLU A 10 -21.11 -21.63 -6.85
C GLU A 10 -19.85 -20.78 -6.61
N CYS A 11 -19.98 -19.65 -5.90
CA CYS A 11 -18.84 -18.82 -5.54
C CYS A 11 -17.88 -19.55 -4.59
N THR A 12 -18.43 -20.25 -3.59
CA THR A 12 -17.63 -21.07 -2.67
C THR A 12 -16.85 -22.13 -3.45
N ALA A 13 -17.50 -22.86 -4.36
CA ALA A 13 -16.86 -23.86 -5.19
C ALA A 13 -15.74 -23.25 -6.06
N ALA A 14 -15.99 -22.09 -6.68
CA ALA A 14 -15.00 -21.37 -7.48
C ALA A 14 -13.78 -20.92 -6.65
N LEU A 15 -13.98 -20.47 -5.42
CA LEU A 15 -12.90 -20.08 -4.50
C LEU A 15 -12.09 -21.27 -3.98
N THR A 16 -12.68 -22.46 -3.90
CA THR A 16 -12.03 -23.65 -3.37
C THR A 16 -11.35 -24.52 -4.42
N VAL A 17 -11.26 -24.06 -5.67
CA VAL A 17 -10.54 -24.77 -6.74
C VAL A 17 -9.07 -24.93 -6.35
N ASP A 18 -8.57 -26.17 -6.41
CA ASP A 18 -7.17 -26.46 -6.18
C ASP A 18 -6.35 -26.25 -7.46
N VAL A 19 -5.42 -25.29 -7.44
CA VAL A 19 -4.59 -24.93 -8.59
C VAL A 19 -3.34 -25.82 -8.63
N THR A 20 -3.53 -27.10 -8.92
CA THR A 20 -2.49 -28.15 -8.85
C THR A 20 -1.33 -28.00 -9.84
N VAL A 21 -1.50 -27.16 -10.86
CA VAL A 21 -0.45 -26.82 -11.84
C VAL A 21 0.67 -25.98 -11.21
N CYS A 22 0.33 -25.22 -10.16
CA CYS A 22 1.30 -24.42 -9.43
C CYS A 22 2.07 -25.28 -8.42
N ASP A 23 3.32 -24.90 -8.20
CA ASP A 23 4.07 -25.44 -7.08
C ASP A 23 3.37 -25.10 -5.75
N PRO A 24 3.32 -26.01 -4.76
CA PRO A 24 2.66 -25.74 -3.48
C PRO A 24 3.17 -24.47 -2.78
N LEU A 25 4.45 -24.13 -2.96
CA LEU A 25 5.05 -22.92 -2.38
C LEU A 25 4.45 -21.62 -2.91
N VAL A 26 3.76 -21.65 -4.05
CA VAL A 26 3.09 -20.45 -4.60
C VAL A 26 2.08 -19.89 -3.60
N ARG A 27 1.38 -20.75 -2.87
CA ARG A 27 0.37 -20.36 -1.87
C ARG A 27 0.95 -19.61 -0.66
N ASP A 28 2.24 -19.78 -0.43
CA ASP A 28 2.98 -19.18 0.68
C ASP A 28 3.80 -17.95 0.26
N LEU A 29 3.64 -17.48 -0.99
CA LEU A 29 4.30 -16.27 -1.45
C LEU A 29 3.83 -15.06 -0.66
N ARG A 30 4.78 -14.24 -0.22
CA ARG A 30 4.57 -12.99 0.52
C ARG A 30 5.35 -11.85 -0.12
N LEU A 31 4.82 -10.62 -0.05
CA LEU A 31 5.43 -9.43 -0.67
C LEU A 31 6.71 -8.96 0.02
N ASP A 32 6.83 -9.23 1.31
CA ASP A 32 7.86 -8.81 2.25
C ASP A 32 9.04 -9.80 2.36
N ILE A 33 8.86 -11.06 1.91
CA ILE A 33 9.91 -12.09 1.95
C ILE A 33 10.66 -12.15 0.62
N PHE A 34 11.99 -12.23 0.63
CA PHE A 34 12.81 -12.53 -0.54
C PHE A 34 13.06 -14.04 -0.70
N TYR A 35 13.03 -14.53 -1.94
CA TYR A 35 13.24 -15.94 -2.26
C TYR A 35 14.49 -16.15 -3.12
N PRO A 36 15.24 -17.26 -2.92
CA PRO A 36 16.45 -17.53 -3.69
C PRO A 36 16.14 -17.85 -5.16
N PRO A 37 17.09 -17.59 -6.09
CA PRO A 37 16.87 -17.79 -7.53
C PRO A 37 16.45 -19.21 -7.94
N ALA A 38 16.95 -20.24 -7.24
CA ALA A 38 16.58 -21.64 -7.49
C ALA A 38 15.09 -21.89 -7.21
N SER A 39 14.56 -21.35 -6.10
CA SER A 39 13.13 -21.44 -5.78
C SER A 39 12.29 -20.69 -6.80
N LEU A 40 12.71 -19.47 -7.19
CA LEU A 40 12.01 -18.70 -8.22
C LEU A 40 11.99 -19.44 -9.56
N THR A 41 13.10 -20.04 -9.97
CA THR A 41 13.17 -20.83 -11.22
C THR A 41 12.21 -22.01 -11.22
N ARG A 42 12.03 -22.67 -10.06
CA ARG A 42 11.10 -23.79 -9.89
C ARG A 42 9.63 -23.33 -9.95
N ILE A 43 9.27 -22.26 -9.24
CA ILE A 43 7.86 -21.87 -9.08
C ILE A 43 7.34 -21.01 -10.24
N CYS A 44 8.20 -20.21 -10.88
CA CYS A 44 7.82 -19.21 -11.88
C CYS A 44 7.62 -19.82 -13.27
N THR A 45 6.58 -20.64 -13.41
CA THR A 45 6.22 -21.30 -14.67
C THR A 45 5.07 -20.58 -15.37
N THR A 46 5.07 -20.64 -16.72
CA THR A 46 3.97 -20.12 -17.54
C THR A 46 2.66 -20.89 -17.33
N GLY A 47 2.76 -22.18 -16.98
CA GLY A 47 1.60 -22.99 -16.60
C GLY A 47 0.92 -22.47 -15.34
N CYS A 48 1.71 -22.19 -14.29
CA CYS A 48 1.17 -21.63 -13.06
C CYS A 48 0.60 -20.22 -13.26
N SER A 49 1.31 -19.34 -13.98
CA SER A 49 0.81 -17.98 -14.26
C SER A 49 -0.55 -18.00 -14.97
N SER A 50 -0.72 -18.89 -15.95
CA SER A 50 -1.97 -19.05 -16.70
C SER A 50 -3.09 -19.64 -15.85
N ALA A 51 -2.76 -20.59 -14.97
CA ALA A 51 -3.71 -21.20 -14.07
C ALA A 51 -4.25 -20.21 -13.02
N LEU A 52 -3.38 -19.33 -12.49
CA LEU A 52 -3.78 -18.26 -11.57
C LEU A 52 -4.69 -17.22 -12.24
N GLU A 53 -4.39 -16.79 -13.47
CA GLU A 53 -5.27 -15.88 -14.23
C GLU A 53 -6.64 -16.53 -14.51
N THR A 54 -6.64 -17.81 -14.88
CA THR A 54 -7.88 -18.56 -15.12
C THR A 54 -8.73 -18.67 -13.86
N TRP A 55 -8.08 -18.97 -12.73
CA TRP A 55 -8.76 -19.08 -11.44
C TRP A 55 -9.36 -17.73 -11.01
N ARG A 56 -8.58 -16.64 -11.09
CA ARG A 56 -9.06 -15.28 -10.82
C ARG A 56 -10.26 -14.91 -11.71
N SER A 57 -10.15 -15.13 -13.01
CA SER A 57 -11.21 -14.82 -13.98
C SER A 57 -12.48 -15.62 -13.72
N SER A 58 -12.33 -16.91 -13.38
CA SER A 58 -13.46 -17.78 -13.00
C SER A 58 -14.18 -17.26 -11.76
N VAL A 59 -13.43 -16.94 -10.69
CA VAL A 59 -13.99 -16.37 -9.45
C VAL A 59 -14.68 -15.04 -9.73
N GLN A 60 -14.07 -14.15 -10.51
CA GLN A 60 -14.68 -12.86 -10.89
C GLN A 60 -16.03 -13.06 -11.57
N SER A 61 -16.11 -14.02 -12.50
CA SER A 61 -17.32 -14.29 -13.27
C SER A 61 -18.41 -14.96 -12.43
N VAL A 62 -18.05 -15.87 -11.52
CA VAL A 62 -19.01 -16.67 -10.75
C VAL A 62 -19.48 -15.92 -9.49
N CYS A 63 -18.55 -15.29 -8.76
CA CYS A 63 -18.86 -14.61 -7.52
C CYS A 63 -19.52 -13.25 -7.74
N GLY A 64 -19.25 -12.58 -8.87
CA GLY A 64 -19.77 -11.25 -9.16
C GLY A 64 -19.42 -10.27 -8.03
N ASN A 65 -20.45 -9.72 -7.38
CA ASN A 65 -20.33 -8.70 -6.32
C ASN A 65 -20.33 -9.29 -4.91
N GLN A 66 -20.21 -10.61 -4.76
CA GLN A 66 -20.13 -11.25 -3.44
C GLN A 66 -18.85 -10.85 -2.72
N THR A 67 -18.96 -10.61 -1.42
CA THR A 67 -17.86 -10.12 -0.58
C THR A 67 -17.32 -11.19 0.34
N VAL A 68 -16.06 -11.01 0.71
CA VAL A 68 -15.33 -11.77 1.73
C VAL A 68 -14.69 -10.80 2.70
N THR A 69 -14.49 -11.24 3.93
CA THR A 69 -13.71 -10.50 4.91
C THR A 69 -12.26 -10.97 4.84
N VAL A 70 -11.33 -10.04 4.66
CA VAL A 70 -9.88 -10.31 4.66
C VAL A 70 -9.23 -9.77 5.94
N ASP A 71 -7.90 -9.81 6.02
CA ASP A 71 -7.15 -9.32 7.17
C ASP A 71 -7.61 -7.90 7.56
N LEU A 72 -7.62 -7.62 8.88
CA LEU A 72 -8.15 -6.38 9.48
C LEU A 72 -9.66 -6.17 9.33
N GLU A 73 -10.43 -7.25 9.14
CA GLU A 73 -11.91 -7.22 9.04
C GLU A 73 -12.44 -6.39 7.86
N VAL A 74 -11.61 -6.15 6.85
CA VAL A 74 -11.99 -5.40 5.67
C VAL A 74 -12.86 -6.28 4.77
N GLU A 75 -14.07 -5.81 4.47
CA GLU A 75 -14.89 -6.42 3.42
C GLU A 75 -14.34 -6.06 2.04
N THR A 76 -14.14 -7.07 1.21
CA THR A 76 -13.64 -6.93 -0.17
C THR A 76 -14.35 -7.91 -1.10
N ALA A 77 -14.26 -7.71 -2.42
CA ALA A 77 -14.83 -8.64 -3.39
C ALA A 77 -14.16 -10.02 -3.29
N ALA A 78 -14.92 -11.10 -3.47
CA ALA A 78 -14.41 -12.48 -3.41
C ALA A 78 -13.22 -12.74 -4.37
N VAL A 79 -13.17 -12.05 -5.51
CA VAL A 79 -12.05 -12.09 -6.47
C VAL A 79 -10.71 -11.63 -5.86
N TYR A 80 -10.73 -10.94 -4.72
CA TYR A 80 -9.53 -10.49 -4.04
C TYR A 80 -8.61 -11.67 -3.70
N ILE A 81 -9.17 -12.81 -3.26
CA ILE A 81 -8.40 -13.99 -2.85
C ILE A 81 -7.48 -14.50 -3.97
N PRO A 82 -8.00 -14.90 -5.16
CA PRO A 82 -7.14 -15.35 -6.25
C PRO A 82 -6.31 -14.21 -6.84
N GLY A 83 -6.83 -12.98 -6.82
CA GLY A 83 -6.13 -11.81 -7.33
C GLY A 83 -4.87 -11.45 -6.54
N ALA A 84 -4.93 -11.50 -5.21
CA ALA A 84 -3.79 -11.25 -4.34
C ALA A 84 -2.71 -12.32 -4.55
N LEU A 85 -3.10 -13.60 -4.64
CA LEU A 85 -2.15 -14.69 -4.93
C LEU A 85 -1.48 -14.51 -6.29
N GLN A 86 -2.27 -14.15 -7.32
CA GLN A 86 -1.74 -13.85 -8.64
C GLN A 86 -0.74 -12.68 -8.60
N TYR A 87 -1.06 -11.62 -7.87
CA TYR A 87 -0.17 -10.48 -7.69
C TYR A 87 1.13 -10.87 -6.97
N TYR A 88 1.06 -11.68 -5.90
CA TYR A 88 2.25 -12.17 -5.20
C TYR A 88 3.13 -13.03 -6.10
N PHE A 89 2.52 -13.86 -6.95
CA PHE A 89 3.22 -14.62 -7.98
C PHE A 89 3.91 -13.71 -9.00
N GLN A 90 3.20 -12.72 -9.56
CA GLN A 90 3.78 -11.77 -10.51
C GLN A 90 4.94 -10.98 -9.89
N HIS A 91 4.82 -10.57 -8.63
CA HIS A 91 5.88 -9.89 -7.91
C HIS A 91 7.09 -10.78 -7.65
N ALA A 92 6.86 -12.04 -7.27
CA ALA A 92 7.92 -13.01 -7.06
C ALA A 92 8.67 -13.35 -8.35
N CYS A 93 7.92 -13.49 -9.44
CA CYS A 93 8.41 -13.94 -10.73
C CYS A 93 8.80 -12.81 -11.70
N LEU A 94 8.79 -11.57 -11.23
CA LEU A 94 9.18 -10.41 -12.01
C LEU A 94 10.63 -10.55 -12.49
N LYS A 95 10.82 -10.34 -13.79
CA LYS A 95 12.11 -10.37 -14.47
C LYS A 95 12.35 -9.07 -15.22
N ASP A 96 13.61 -8.69 -15.37
CA ASP A 96 14.00 -7.66 -16.34
C ASP A 96 13.97 -8.21 -17.77
N ASP A 97 14.24 -7.33 -18.75
CA ASP A 97 14.27 -7.69 -20.18
C ASP A 97 15.33 -8.76 -20.50
N GLY A 98 16.37 -8.87 -19.66
CA GLY A 98 17.41 -9.89 -19.75
C GLY A 98 16.99 -11.25 -19.15
N GLY A 99 15.80 -11.35 -18.57
CA GLY A 99 15.28 -12.56 -17.93
C GLY A 99 15.81 -12.82 -16.52
N ARG A 100 16.54 -11.86 -15.92
CA ARG A 100 17.04 -11.95 -14.54
C ARG A 100 15.90 -11.63 -13.58
N PHE A 101 15.74 -12.45 -12.54
CA PHE A 101 14.74 -12.20 -11.51
C PHE A 101 15.07 -10.92 -10.72
N CYS A 102 14.06 -10.07 -10.53
CA CYS A 102 14.22 -8.77 -9.89
C CYS A 102 14.20 -8.82 -8.36
N ARG A 103 13.61 -9.87 -7.77
CA ARG A 103 13.63 -10.05 -6.33
C ARG A 103 15.01 -10.29 -5.74
N PRO A 104 15.85 -11.17 -6.29
CA PRO A 104 17.24 -11.31 -5.85
C PRO A 104 18.04 -10.01 -5.91
N VAL A 105 17.81 -9.16 -6.92
CA VAL A 105 18.44 -7.83 -7.03
C VAL A 105 18.04 -6.97 -5.83
N ALA A 106 16.75 -6.89 -5.55
CA ALA A 106 16.24 -6.14 -4.41
C ALA A 106 16.66 -6.73 -3.05
N ALA A 107 16.77 -8.05 -2.95
CA ALA A 107 17.25 -8.73 -1.76
C ALA A 107 18.70 -8.32 -1.45
N LEU A 108 19.53 -8.24 -2.49
CA LEU A 108 20.92 -7.82 -2.37
C LEU A 108 21.02 -6.34 -2.01
N ALA A 109 20.29 -5.47 -2.71
CA ALA A 109 20.22 -4.04 -2.40
C ALA A 109 19.80 -3.81 -0.93
N ALA A 110 18.78 -4.54 -0.45
CA ALA A 110 18.31 -4.43 0.92
C ALA A 110 19.39 -4.79 1.96
N VAL A 111 20.17 -5.86 1.74
CA VAL A 111 21.24 -6.25 2.69
C VAL A 111 22.43 -5.30 2.64
N PHE A 112 22.71 -4.66 1.50
CA PHE A 112 23.71 -3.61 1.44
C PHE A 112 23.27 -2.35 2.20
N SER A 113 21.98 -1.99 2.15
CA SER A 113 21.42 -0.85 2.88
C SER A 113 21.30 -1.09 4.39
N ASP A 114 20.90 -2.30 4.78
CA ASP A 114 20.73 -2.70 6.19
C ASP A 114 21.40 -4.06 6.44
N PRO A 115 22.72 -4.08 6.72
CA PRO A 115 23.47 -5.31 6.89
C PRO A 115 23.07 -6.03 8.17
N GLY A 116 22.58 -7.26 8.04
CA GLY A 116 22.18 -8.09 9.16
C GLY A 116 21.53 -9.40 8.74
N ILE A 117 21.15 -10.20 9.73
CA ILE A 117 20.35 -11.42 9.50
C ILE A 117 18.89 -11.02 9.60
N SER A 118 18.17 -11.07 8.48
CA SER A 118 16.73 -10.85 8.43
C SER A 118 16.02 -12.18 8.14
N PRO A 119 14.96 -12.54 8.89
CA PRO A 119 14.16 -13.73 8.57
C PRO A 119 13.40 -13.58 7.24
N PHE A 120 13.30 -12.37 6.70
CA PHE A 120 12.64 -12.05 5.44
C PHE A 120 13.61 -12.01 4.26
N ASN A 121 14.91 -12.18 4.48
CA ASN A 121 15.92 -12.17 3.42
C ASN A 121 16.82 -13.40 3.49
N TYR A 122 16.87 -14.18 2.39
CA TYR A 122 17.72 -15.36 2.30
C TYR A 122 19.22 -15.02 2.17
N ILE A 123 19.54 -13.77 1.83
CA ILE A 123 20.91 -13.26 1.81
C ILE A 123 21.22 -12.72 3.20
N SER A 124 22.25 -13.26 3.85
CA SER A 124 22.74 -12.82 5.16
C SER A 124 24.21 -12.38 5.13
N ASN A 125 24.87 -12.49 3.97
CA ASN A 125 26.26 -12.12 3.76
C ASN A 125 26.45 -11.65 2.32
N VAL A 126 27.21 -10.56 2.14
CA VAL A 126 27.49 -9.90 0.86
C VAL A 126 28.95 -10.03 0.41
N THR A 127 29.77 -10.83 1.09
CA THR A 127 31.18 -11.04 0.70
C THR A 127 31.27 -11.55 -0.74
N GLY A 128 31.96 -10.79 -1.58
CA GLY A 128 32.11 -11.11 -3.01
C GLY A 128 30.88 -10.82 -3.87
N GLN A 129 29.84 -10.21 -3.31
CA GLN A 129 28.69 -9.69 -4.05
C GLN A 129 28.92 -8.22 -4.44
N LEU A 130 28.29 -7.78 -5.53
CA LEU A 130 28.31 -6.39 -5.97
C LEU A 130 26.99 -5.73 -5.61
N LEU A 131 27.06 -4.53 -5.02
CA LEU A 131 25.87 -3.70 -4.78
C LEU A 131 25.18 -3.43 -6.13
N PRO A 132 23.88 -3.74 -6.26
CA PRO A 132 23.12 -3.36 -7.44
C PRO A 132 23.17 -1.86 -7.67
N ASP A 133 23.21 -1.45 -8.94
CA ASP A 133 23.13 -0.04 -9.32
C ASP A 133 21.79 0.55 -8.87
N ASP A 134 21.79 1.79 -8.38
CA ASP A 134 20.55 2.48 -7.96
C ASP A 134 19.56 2.63 -9.13
N CYS A 135 20.05 2.63 -10.36
CA CYS A 135 19.28 2.64 -11.60
C CYS A 135 19.07 1.24 -12.21
N ASP A 136 19.32 0.17 -11.46
CA ASP A 136 19.00 -1.18 -11.92
C ASP A 136 17.51 -1.28 -12.26
N THR A 137 17.22 -1.70 -13.50
CA THR A 137 15.85 -1.76 -14.05
C THR A 137 14.95 -2.64 -13.20
N CYS A 138 15.49 -3.63 -12.49
CA CYS A 138 14.70 -4.47 -11.58
C CYS A 138 14.16 -3.70 -10.37
N LEU A 139 14.87 -2.69 -9.88
CA LEU A 139 14.36 -1.84 -8.80
C LEU A 139 13.19 -0.99 -9.31
N ALA A 140 13.32 -0.42 -10.52
CA ALA A 140 12.28 0.36 -11.17
C ALA A 140 11.04 -0.48 -11.50
N GLU A 141 11.20 -1.68 -12.07
CA GLU A 141 10.07 -2.56 -12.42
C GLU A 141 9.30 -3.05 -11.20
N ARG A 142 9.99 -3.27 -10.06
CA ARG A 142 9.31 -3.60 -8.80
C ARG A 142 8.42 -2.45 -8.33
N LEU A 143 8.89 -1.21 -8.41
CA LEU A 143 8.09 -0.03 -8.12
C LEU A 143 6.92 0.07 -9.12
N ARG A 144 7.17 -0.08 -10.42
CA ARG A 144 6.14 -0.02 -11.46
C ARG A 144 5.01 -1.02 -11.23
N LEU A 145 5.35 -2.27 -10.86
CA LEU A 145 4.38 -3.32 -10.58
C LEU A 145 3.55 -3.01 -9.33
N ARG A 146 4.16 -2.45 -8.28
CA ARG A 146 3.45 -2.01 -7.07
C ARG A 146 2.49 -0.87 -7.36
N GLU A 147 2.93 0.11 -8.14
CA GLU A 147 2.10 1.26 -8.53
C GLU A 147 0.90 0.87 -9.39
N GLY A 148 1.05 -0.17 -10.20
CA GLY A 148 -0.02 -0.65 -11.07
C GLY A 148 -1.04 -1.54 -10.36
N SER A 149 -0.81 -1.92 -9.10
CA SER A 149 -1.57 -3.00 -8.46
C SER A 149 -2.49 -2.52 -7.33
N PRO A 150 -3.78 -2.93 -7.35
CA PRO A 150 -4.73 -2.69 -6.27
C PRO A 150 -4.52 -3.64 -5.07
N TYR A 151 -3.57 -4.57 -5.18
CA TYR A 151 -3.23 -5.55 -4.14
C TYR A 151 -1.98 -5.17 -3.33
N ASP A 152 -1.39 -3.99 -3.58
CA ASP A 152 -0.25 -3.48 -2.81
C ASP A 152 -0.71 -2.64 -1.62
N ASP A 153 -0.19 -2.94 -0.43
CA ASP A 153 -0.65 -2.40 0.86
C ASP A 153 0.15 -1.15 1.29
N GLY A 154 0.19 -0.11 0.45
CA GLY A 154 0.85 1.12 0.88
C GLY A 154 0.41 2.37 0.12
N PRO A 155 0.90 3.56 0.50
CA PRO A 155 0.40 4.82 -0.02
C PRO A 155 0.74 4.98 -1.52
N ILE A 156 -0.26 4.85 -2.38
CA ILE A 156 -0.12 4.98 -3.85
C ILE A 156 0.52 6.32 -4.22
N ALA A 157 0.18 7.41 -3.52
CA ALA A 157 0.71 8.74 -3.81
C ALA A 157 2.24 8.85 -3.58
N VAL A 158 2.76 8.25 -2.51
CA VAL A 158 4.18 8.30 -2.15
C VAL A 158 5.01 7.47 -3.13
N ARG A 159 4.47 6.35 -3.62
CA ARG A 159 5.24 5.49 -4.50
C ARG A 159 5.15 5.91 -5.98
N MET A 160 4.04 6.50 -6.41
CA MET A 160 3.93 7.11 -7.74
C MET A 160 4.96 8.22 -7.94
N SER A 161 5.26 8.99 -6.88
CA SER A 161 6.34 9.98 -6.93
C SER A 161 7.72 9.33 -6.94
N LEU A 162 7.94 8.25 -6.19
CA LEU A 162 9.20 7.48 -6.21
C LEU A 162 9.49 6.87 -7.59
N TYR A 163 8.53 6.18 -8.22
CA TYR A 163 8.74 5.59 -9.54
C TYR A 163 9.02 6.65 -10.61
N LYS A 164 8.26 7.75 -10.60
CA LYS A 164 8.48 8.89 -11.50
C LYS A 164 9.86 9.53 -11.28
N SER A 165 10.25 9.73 -10.03
CA SER A 165 11.56 10.30 -9.68
C SER A 165 12.70 9.40 -10.17
N MET A 166 12.62 8.10 -9.85
CA MET A 166 13.64 7.12 -10.23
C MET A 166 13.78 7.00 -11.74
N THR A 167 12.67 6.88 -12.47
CA THR A 167 12.71 6.76 -13.94
C THR A 167 13.28 8.01 -14.60
N ALA A 168 12.96 9.20 -14.07
CA ALA A 168 13.52 10.45 -14.55
C ALA A 168 15.03 10.56 -14.28
N SER A 169 15.50 10.23 -13.08
CA SER A 169 16.93 10.30 -12.73
C SER A 169 17.77 9.26 -13.46
N CYS A 170 17.19 8.08 -13.72
CA CYS A 170 17.88 6.94 -14.33
C CYS A 170 17.71 6.85 -15.86
N GLY A 171 17.00 7.79 -16.48
CA GLY A 171 16.76 7.78 -17.93
C GLY A 171 15.95 6.56 -18.41
N ILE A 172 15.12 5.98 -17.54
CA ILE A 172 14.32 4.80 -17.85
C ILE A 172 13.05 5.24 -18.60
N ALA A 173 13.00 4.94 -19.89
CA ALA A 173 11.90 5.31 -20.78
C ALA A 173 11.02 4.10 -21.19
N GLY A 174 9.81 4.38 -21.67
CA GLY A 174 8.95 3.35 -22.30
C GLY A 174 8.26 2.37 -21.35
N ARG A 175 8.21 2.68 -20.05
CA ARG A 175 7.67 1.79 -19.00
C ARG A 175 6.54 2.48 -18.22
N PRO A 176 5.38 2.78 -18.84
CA PRO A 176 4.29 3.38 -18.10
C PRO A 176 3.76 2.42 -17.01
N VAL A 177 3.36 2.99 -15.88
CA VAL A 177 2.51 2.28 -14.91
C VAL A 177 1.17 2.02 -15.60
N VAL A 178 0.69 0.79 -15.56
CA VAL A 178 -0.65 0.43 -16.02
C VAL A 178 -1.47 0.09 -14.77
N PRO A 179 -2.27 1.04 -14.25
CA PRO A 179 -3.10 0.78 -13.09
C PRO A 179 -4.14 -0.27 -13.41
N THR A 180 -4.25 -1.25 -12.53
CA THR A 180 -5.37 -2.18 -12.48
C THR A 180 -6.26 -1.80 -11.30
N THR A 181 -7.56 -2.01 -11.46
CA THR A 181 -8.54 -1.75 -10.40
C THR A 181 -9.23 -3.06 -10.08
N ILE A 182 -9.53 -3.26 -8.80
CA ILE A 182 -10.56 -4.22 -8.40
C ILE A 182 -11.88 -3.47 -8.45
N GLY A 183 -12.96 -4.12 -8.87
CA GLY A 183 -14.31 -3.57 -8.75
C GLY A 183 -14.66 -3.48 -7.26
N TYR A 184 -14.21 -2.42 -6.59
CA TYR A 184 -14.50 -2.19 -5.18
C TYR A 184 -16.00 -1.94 -5.03
N PHE A 185 -16.68 -2.84 -4.35
CA PHE A 185 -17.82 -2.47 -3.52
C PHE A 185 -17.28 -2.42 -2.09
N THR A 186 -16.58 -1.35 -1.74
CA THR A 186 -16.64 -0.96 -0.33
C THR A 186 -18.09 -0.55 -0.13
N ALA A 187 -18.83 -1.31 0.68
CA ALA A 187 -19.98 -0.68 1.31
C ALA A 187 -19.41 0.58 1.97
N ALA A 188 -19.90 1.76 1.57
CA ALA A 188 -19.57 2.97 2.32
C ALA A 188 -19.85 2.62 3.79
N PRO A 189 -18.86 2.73 4.69
CA PRO A 189 -19.10 2.42 6.09
C PRO A 189 -20.35 3.20 6.47
N ALA A 190 -21.35 2.49 7.00
CA ALA A 190 -22.51 3.17 7.53
C ALA A 190 -21.97 4.19 8.53
N PRO A 191 -22.27 5.49 8.39
CA PRO A 191 -21.72 6.51 9.28
C PRO A 191 -22.10 6.11 10.69
N THR A 192 -21.12 5.63 11.45
CA THR A 192 -21.26 5.52 12.89
C THR A 192 -21.48 6.96 13.33
N ALA A 193 -22.54 7.22 14.10
CA ALA A 193 -22.74 8.55 14.66
C ALA A 193 -21.49 8.86 15.49
N GLU A 194 -20.60 9.70 14.97
CA GLU A 194 -19.40 10.09 15.68
C GLU A 194 -19.81 10.90 16.89
N VAL A 195 -19.59 10.30 18.07
CA VAL A 195 -19.73 11.02 19.32
C VAL A 195 -18.46 11.84 19.46
N CYS A 196 -18.61 13.16 19.46
CA CYS A 196 -17.50 14.04 19.75
C CYS A 196 -17.01 13.79 21.18
N GLU A 197 -15.86 13.15 21.34
CA GLU A 197 -15.24 12.92 22.66
C GLU A 197 -14.62 14.19 23.27
N GLY A 198 -14.41 15.21 22.43
CA GLY A 198 -13.85 16.50 22.81
C GLY A 198 -14.90 17.59 23.00
N SER A 199 -14.53 18.81 22.62
CA SER A 199 -15.45 19.95 22.64
C SER A 199 -16.00 20.23 21.26
N THR A 200 -17.18 20.83 21.19
CA THR A 200 -17.80 21.21 19.93
C THR A 200 -17.48 22.66 19.59
N TYR A 201 -17.05 22.90 18.35
CA TYR A 201 -16.79 24.24 17.80
C TYR A 201 -17.73 24.53 16.65
N THR A 202 -18.32 25.73 16.63
CA THR A 202 -19.15 26.20 15.52
C THR A 202 -18.30 27.08 14.61
N ILE A 203 -18.19 26.69 13.33
CA ILE A 203 -17.40 27.41 12.32
C ILE A 203 -17.95 28.84 12.16
N GLN A 204 -17.07 29.84 12.20
CA GLN A 204 -17.39 31.24 11.99
C GLN A 204 -17.14 31.64 10.53
N ALA A 205 -17.68 32.80 10.12
CA ALA A 205 -17.61 33.27 8.73
C ALA A 205 -16.18 33.51 8.19
N SER A 206 -15.21 33.75 9.08
CA SER A 206 -13.81 33.97 8.73
C SER A 206 -12.93 32.74 8.94
N ASP A 207 -13.53 31.61 9.31
CA ASP A 207 -12.76 30.43 9.65
C ASP A 207 -12.42 29.58 8.43
N ASP A 208 -11.20 29.08 8.44
CA ASP A 208 -10.79 27.90 7.69
C ASP A 208 -10.21 26.88 8.67
N CYS A 209 -9.88 25.70 8.17
CA CYS A 209 -9.23 24.65 8.97
C CYS A 209 -7.96 25.15 9.71
N TYR A 210 -7.21 26.10 9.15
CA TYR A 210 -5.91 26.54 9.65
C TYR A 210 -6.11 27.59 10.74
N THR A 211 -7.08 28.51 10.60
CA THR A 211 -7.46 29.45 11.64
C THR A 211 -8.07 28.72 12.84
N ILE A 212 -8.92 27.72 12.60
CA ILE A 212 -9.49 26.88 13.65
C ILE A 212 -8.38 26.08 14.34
N SER A 213 -7.56 25.35 13.60
CA SER A 213 -6.42 24.60 14.17
C SER A 213 -5.54 25.45 15.08
N ARG A 214 -5.18 26.66 14.63
CA ARG A 214 -4.35 27.58 15.42
C ARG A 214 -5.07 28.09 16.66
N SER A 215 -6.34 28.47 16.54
CA SER A 215 -7.10 29.04 17.66
C SER A 215 -7.50 28.00 18.70
N GLN A 216 -7.79 26.77 18.25
CA GLN A 216 -8.22 25.66 19.10
C GLN A 216 -7.04 24.78 19.56
N GLY A 217 -5.82 25.07 19.11
CA GLY A 217 -4.63 24.30 19.47
C GLY A 217 -4.72 22.85 19.05
N VAL A 218 -5.14 22.56 17.81
CA VAL A 218 -5.27 21.20 17.28
C VAL A 218 -4.54 21.09 15.95
N GLY A 219 -3.82 19.98 15.72
CA GLY A 219 -3.16 19.74 14.45
C GLY A 219 -4.15 19.71 13.29
N THR A 220 -3.86 20.36 12.17
CA THR A 220 -4.81 20.48 11.05
C THR A 220 -5.21 19.13 10.46
N ASN A 221 -4.27 18.19 10.33
CA ASN A 221 -4.61 16.85 9.86
C ASN A 221 -5.54 16.11 10.85
N TRP A 222 -5.33 16.27 12.16
CA TRP A 222 -6.20 15.69 13.19
C TRP A 222 -7.60 16.32 13.14
N LEU A 223 -7.70 17.65 13.07
CA LEU A 223 -8.98 18.35 12.93
C LEU A 223 -9.78 17.84 11.73
N LEU A 224 -9.12 17.66 10.58
CA LEU A 224 -9.77 17.19 9.36
C LEU A 224 -10.17 15.71 9.50
N ALA A 225 -9.28 14.86 9.99
CA ALA A 225 -9.53 13.43 10.15
C ALA A 225 -10.68 13.16 11.14
N ASP A 226 -10.64 13.79 12.32
CA ASP A 226 -11.63 13.62 13.39
C ASP A 226 -13.02 14.17 13.04
N ASN A 227 -13.15 14.85 11.89
CA ASN A 227 -14.41 15.38 11.38
C ASN A 227 -14.75 14.87 9.97
N ASN A 228 -14.01 13.87 9.46
CA ASN A 228 -14.18 13.32 8.11
C ASN A 228 -14.15 14.39 7.00
N LEU A 229 -13.27 15.39 7.14
CA LEU A 229 -13.09 16.49 6.19
C LEU A 229 -11.91 16.21 5.24
N GLU A 230 -11.99 16.75 4.03
CA GLU A 230 -10.93 16.56 3.03
C GLU A 230 -9.60 17.21 3.42
N VAL A 231 -8.51 16.56 3.03
CA VAL A 231 -7.15 17.09 3.19
C VAL A 231 -6.94 18.43 2.48
N PHE A 232 -5.97 19.20 2.96
CA PHE A 232 -5.67 20.55 2.45
C PHE A 232 -6.84 21.52 2.54
N CYS A 233 -7.85 21.20 3.36
CA CYS A 233 -8.99 22.06 3.64
C CYS A 233 -9.82 22.38 2.41
N THR A 234 -9.78 21.45 1.45
CA THR A 234 -10.63 21.46 0.28
C THR A 234 -12.07 21.26 0.74
N ASN A 235 -13.02 22.00 0.13
CA ASN A 235 -14.45 21.88 0.45
C ASN A 235 -14.78 22.04 1.96
N PHE A 236 -14.05 22.90 2.68
CA PHE A 236 -14.26 23.09 4.11
C PHE A 236 -15.70 23.57 4.42
N PRO A 237 -16.34 23.08 5.50
CA PRO A 237 -17.74 23.37 5.76
C PRO A 237 -18.03 24.86 5.99
N ALA A 238 -19.25 25.27 5.65
CA ALA A 238 -19.68 26.66 5.81
C ALA A 238 -19.88 27.05 7.28
N ALA A 239 -19.83 28.37 7.54
CA ALA A 239 -20.12 28.93 8.84
C ALA A 239 -21.49 28.47 9.40
N GLY A 240 -21.53 28.24 10.70
CA GLY A 240 -22.65 27.61 11.41
C GLY A 240 -22.58 26.09 11.47
N THR A 241 -21.68 25.45 10.72
CA THR A 241 -21.45 24.00 10.84
C THR A 241 -20.69 23.70 12.13
N SER A 242 -21.10 22.63 12.80
CA SER A 242 -20.54 22.19 14.07
C SER A 242 -19.51 21.09 13.84
N ILE A 243 -18.30 21.25 14.39
CA ILE A 243 -17.19 20.31 14.28
C ILE A 243 -16.67 19.92 15.67
N CYS A 244 -16.09 18.73 15.78
CA CYS A 244 -15.46 18.22 16.98
C CYS A 244 -14.01 18.68 17.10
N ILE A 245 -13.61 19.10 18.30
CA ILE A 245 -12.25 19.49 18.65
C ILE A 245 -11.74 18.54 19.73
N THR A 246 -10.79 17.71 19.33
CA THR A 246 -10.11 16.67 20.11
C THR A 246 -8.60 16.92 20.10
N ASN A 247 -7.86 16.23 20.98
CA ASN A 247 -6.39 16.23 20.96
C ASN A 247 -5.74 17.62 21.02
N GLN A 248 -6.31 18.53 21.82
CA GLN A 248 -5.76 19.88 21.99
C GLN A 248 -4.34 19.82 22.58
N CYS A 249 -3.39 20.47 21.93
CA CYS A 249 -1.99 20.52 22.30
C CYS A 249 -1.35 21.85 21.86
N THR A 250 -0.11 22.08 22.29
CA THR A 250 0.66 23.22 21.78
C THR A 250 1.06 22.94 20.34
N THR A 251 0.42 23.64 19.40
CA THR A 251 0.73 23.52 17.96
C THR A 251 1.74 24.56 17.51
N VAL A 252 2.58 24.21 16.53
CA VAL A 252 3.46 25.14 15.80
C VAL A 252 3.03 25.24 14.34
N THR A 253 3.07 26.45 13.77
CA THR A 253 2.83 26.62 12.32
C THR A 253 4.12 26.36 11.57
N VAL A 254 4.10 25.38 10.66
CA VAL A 254 5.27 25.06 9.83
C VAL A 254 5.44 26.16 8.77
N PRO A 255 6.60 26.84 8.71
CA PRO A 255 6.88 27.83 7.67
C PRO A 255 6.93 27.21 6.28
N VAL A 256 6.61 28.02 5.27
CA VAL A 256 6.76 27.62 3.86
C VAL A 256 8.24 27.29 3.61
N ASN A 257 8.51 26.14 2.99
CA ASN A 257 9.86 25.60 2.73
C ASN A 257 10.68 25.18 3.96
N ALA A 258 10.06 24.96 5.12
CA ALA A 258 10.76 24.39 6.27
C ALA A 258 11.09 22.90 6.06
N THR A 259 12.25 22.47 6.55
CA THR A 259 12.61 21.05 6.62
C THR A 259 12.10 20.44 7.92
N CYS A 260 11.87 19.12 7.93
CA CYS A 260 11.50 18.38 9.14
C CYS A 260 12.54 18.59 10.27
N GLU A 261 13.83 18.58 9.93
CA GLU A 261 14.91 18.90 10.87
C GLU A 261 14.76 20.30 11.50
N ALA A 262 14.48 21.33 10.69
CA ALA A 262 14.31 22.70 11.19
C ALA A 262 13.07 22.86 12.09
N VAL A 263 11.99 22.16 11.77
CA VAL A 263 10.76 22.15 12.58
C VAL A 263 11.01 21.42 13.91
N ALA A 264 11.67 20.26 13.87
CA ALA A 264 12.01 19.49 15.06
C ALA A 264 12.93 20.28 16.00
N ALA A 265 13.96 20.94 15.45
CA ALA A 265 14.85 21.82 16.21
C ALA A 265 14.10 23.00 16.85
N ALA A 266 13.18 23.64 16.12
CA ALA A 266 12.37 24.74 16.65
C ALA A 266 11.41 24.28 17.75
N ALA A 267 10.93 23.04 17.69
CA ALA A 267 10.07 22.42 18.70
C ALA A 267 10.85 21.73 19.83
N ASN A 268 12.19 21.77 19.80
CA ASN A 268 13.07 21.10 20.77
C ASN A 268 12.80 19.59 20.92
N ILE A 269 12.54 18.93 19.79
CA ILE A 269 12.35 17.47 19.66
C ILE A 269 13.30 16.92 18.59
N THR A 270 13.44 15.59 18.51
CA THR A 270 14.16 14.95 17.40
C THR A 270 13.26 14.84 16.17
N GLU A 271 13.87 14.74 14.99
CA GLU A 271 13.11 14.48 13.75
C GLU A 271 12.34 13.16 13.82
N ALA A 272 12.92 12.14 14.47
CA ALA A 272 12.22 10.89 14.74
C ALA A 272 10.97 11.08 15.62
N GLN A 273 11.02 11.96 16.62
CA GLN A 273 9.87 12.32 17.45
C GLN A 273 8.83 13.17 16.70
N LEU A 274 9.25 13.90 15.65
CA LEU A 274 8.34 14.67 14.80
C LEU A 274 7.57 13.77 13.81
N ILE A 275 8.19 12.67 13.37
CA ILE A 275 7.63 11.75 12.37
C ILE A 275 6.85 10.58 13.02
N ALA A 276 7.14 10.26 14.29
CA ALA A 276 6.46 9.22 15.07
C ALA A 276 5.02 9.61 15.42
#